data_AF-A0A536UER7-F1
#
_entry.id   AF-A0A536UER7-F1
#
_cell.length_a   1.000
_cell.length_b   1.000
_cell.length_c   1.000
_cell.angle_alpha   90.00
_cell.angle_beta   90.00
_cell.angle_gamma   90.00
#
_symmetry.space_group_name_H-M   'P 1'
#
loop_
_entity.id
_entity.type
_entity.pdbx_description
1 polymer ?
#
loop_
_entity_poly.entity_id
_entity_poly.type
_entity_poly.pdbx_seq_one_letter_code
_entity_poly.pdbx_strand_id
1 'polypeptide(L)' 'MRLNCREVTRLTLEGEDRRLGLFDRIGIRLHLMICDACPRFAKQVKLMRQAIGQWRQYRDAE' A
#
# COMPACT_ATOMS: atom_id res chain seq x y z
N MET A 1 -19.50 7.50 0.80
CA MET A 1 -18.28 6.67 0.98
C MET A 1 -18.10 5.81 -0.26
N ARG A 2 -17.31 6.26 -1.25
CA ARG A 2 -17.18 5.52 -2.54
C ARG A 2 -16.06 4.46 -2.55
N LEU A 3 -15.26 4.36 -1.48
CA LEU A 3 -14.19 3.38 -1.34
C LEU A 3 -14.54 2.34 -0.27
N ASN A 4 -14.64 1.09 -0.67
CA ASN A 4 -14.78 -0.06 0.21
C ASN A 4 -13.39 -0.67 0.54
N CYS A 5 -13.33 -1.58 1.51
CA CYS A 5 -12.06 -2.20 1.91
C CYS A 5 -11.33 -2.92 0.76
N ARG A 6 -12.06 -3.54 -0.18
CA ARG A 6 -11.48 -4.23 -1.35
C ARG A 6 -10.85 -3.24 -2.32
N GLU A 7 -11.52 -2.12 -2.58
CA GLU A 7 -10.97 -1.04 -3.41
C GLU A 7 -9.71 -0.44 -2.80
N VAL A 8 -9.70 -0.23 -1.47
CA VAL A 8 -8.54 0.30 -0.75
C VAL A 8 -7.37 -0.65 -0.81
N THR A 9 -7.59 -1.96 -0.61
CA THR A 9 -6.57 -3.00 -0.77
C THR A 9 -6.03 -3.02 -2.20
N ARG A 10 -6.91 -2.96 -3.21
CA ARG A 10 -6.53 -2.93 -4.63
C ARG A 10 -5.68 -1.69 -4.95
N LEU A 11 -6.14 -0.51 -4.56
CA LEU A 11 -5.40 0.73 -4.78
C LEU A 11 -4.08 0.75 -4.01
N THR A 12 -4.03 0.17 -2.80
CA THR A 12 -2.78 0.04 -2.03
C THR A 12 -1.76 -0.78 -2.79
N LEU A 13 -2.16 -1.93 -3.36
CA LEU A 13 -1.29 -2.76 -4.19
C LEU A 13 -0.89 -2.05 -5.49
N GLU A 14 -1.85 -1.40 -6.17
CA GLU A 14 -1.57 -0.60 -7.36
C GLU A 14 -0.62 0.56 -7.04
N GLY A 15 -0.67 1.14 -5.83
CA GLY A 15 0.22 2.19 -5.38
C GLY A 15 1.68 1.78 -5.16
N GLU A 16 1.93 0.50 -4.93
CA GLU A 16 3.29 -0.05 -4.83
C GLU A 16 3.93 -0.29 -6.19
N ASP A 17 3.10 -0.49 -7.23
CA ASP A 17 3.54 -0.76 -8.60
C ASP A 17 3.58 0.53 -9.45
N ARG A 18 2.55 1.37 -9.33
CA ARG A 18 2.38 2.62 -10.08
C ARG A 18 2.01 3.80 -9.18
N ARG A 19 2.32 5.02 -9.64
CA ARG A 19 1.92 6.24 -8.94
C ARG A 19 0.40 6.44 -9.05
N LEU A 20 -0.29 6.36 -7.91
CA LEU A 20 -1.72 6.69 -7.80
C LEU A 20 -1.96 8.19 -8.01
N GLY A 21 -3.15 8.53 -8.49
CA GLY A 21 -3.63 9.91 -8.53
C GLY A 21 -3.75 10.51 -7.12
N LEU A 22 -3.64 11.84 -7.04
CA LEU A 22 -3.74 12.56 -5.75
C LEU A 22 -5.10 12.32 -5.06
N PHE A 23 -6.18 12.23 -5.85
CA PHE A 23 -7.53 11.95 -5.33
C PHE A 23 -7.65 10.54 -4.74
N ASP A 24 -7.06 9.53 -5.39
CA ASP A 24 -7.06 8.15 -4.88
C ASP A 24 -6.32 8.05 -3.55
N ARG A 25 -5.17 8.75 -3.44
CA ARG A 25 -4.40 8.81 -2.19
C ARG A 25 -5.20 9.43 -1.04
N ILE A 26 -5.94 10.51 -1.31
CA ILE A 26 -6.77 11.16 -0.30
C ILE A 26 -7.91 10.22 0.12
N GLY A 27 -8.57 9.57 -0.85
CA GLY A 27 -9.64 8.62 -0.58
C GLY A 27 -9.19 7.43 0.28
N ILE A 28 -8.01 6.87 -0.02
CA ILE A 28 -7.40 5.81 0.80
C ILE A 28 -7.13 6.33 2.21
N ARG A 29 -6.47 7.49 2.36
CA ARG A 29 -6.14 8.06 3.67
C ARG A 29 -7.38 8.24 4.55
N LEU A 30 -8.47 8.75 3.98
CA LEU A 30 -9.75 8.89 4.67
C LEU A 30 -10.30 7.52 5.09
N HIS A 31 -10.24 6.51 4.22
CA HIS A 31 -10.69 5.16 4.57
C HIS A 31 -9.82 4.50 5.66
N LEU A 32 -8.51 4.72 5.64
CA LEU A 32 -7.59 4.20 6.67
C LEU A 32 -7.81 4.83 8.05
N MET A 33 -8.44 6.01 8.14
CA MET A 33 -8.78 6.65 9.41
C MET A 33 -10.05 6.11 10.06
N ILE A 34 -10.96 5.52 9.26
CA ILE A 34 -12.26 5.01 9.73
C ILE A 34 -12.30 3.48 9.87
N CYS A 35 -11.40 2.77 9.18
CA CYS A 35 -11.35 1.32 9.15
C CYS A 35 -10.12 0.84 9.91
N ASP A 36 -10.29 -0.10 10.84
CA ASP A 36 -9.20 -0.61 11.67
C ASP A 36 -8.36 -1.69 10.96
N ALA A 37 -8.94 -2.38 9.97
CA ALA A 37 -8.29 -3.49 9.25
C ALA A 37 -7.37 -3.01 8.12
N CYS A 38 -7.85 -2.09 7.28
CA CYS A 38 -7.09 -1.58 6.13
C CYS A 38 -5.71 -0.97 6.47
N PRO A 39 -5.51 -0.22 7.58
CA PRO A 39 -4.18 0.30 7.92
C PRO A 39 -3.20 -0.80 8.33
N ARG A 40 -3.67 -1.92 8.88
CA ARG A 40 -2.81 -3.10 9.13
C ARG A 40 -2.35 -3.72 7.82
N PHE A 41 -3.27 -3.92 6.88
CA PHE A 41 -2.94 -4.46 5.55
C PHE A 41 -1.93 -3.57 4.81
N ALA A 42 -2.15 -2.25 4.78
CA ALA A 42 -1.22 -1.33 4.13
C ALA A 42 0.20 -1.38 4.71
N LYS A 43 0.33 -1.54 6.03
CA LYS A 43 1.63 -1.75 6.69
C LYS A 43 2.27 -3.07 6.28
N GLN A 44 1.51 -4.16 6.20
CA GLN A 44 2.02 -5.47 5.78
C GLN A 44 2.56 -5.45 4.35
N VAL A 45 1.82 -4.85 3.41
CA VAL A 45 2.26 -4.70 2.02
C VAL A 45 3.56 -3.90 1.93
N LYS A 46 3.64 -2.77 2.64
CA LYS A 46 4.85 -1.95 2.68
C LYS A 46 6.04 -2.72 3.25
N LEU A 47 5.84 -3.47 4.33
CA LEU A 47 6.88 -4.30 4.93
C LEU A 47 7.40 -5.35 3.92
N MET A 48 6.51 -6.04 3.21
CA MET A 48 6.90 -7.01 2.18
C MET A 48 7.70 -6.33 1.06
N ARG A 49 7.29 -5.16 0.59
CA ARG A 49 8.03 -4.41 -0.44
C ARG A 49 9.42 -4.01 0.03
N GLN A 50 9.54 -3.53 1.27
CA GLN A 50 10.84 -3.17 1.85
C GLN A 50 11.75 -4.38 2.02
N ALA A 51 11.22 -5.51 2.51
CA ALA A 51 11.99 -6.74 2.68
C ALA A 51 12.50 -7.27 1.33
N ILE A 52 11.65 -7.30 0.30
CA ILE A 52 12.04 -7.74 -1.06
C ILE A 52 13.07 -6.77 -1.67
N GLY A 53 12.85 -5.46 -1.51
CA GLY A 53 13.79 -4.45 -1.99
C GLY A 53 15.16 -4.60 -1.34
N GLN A 54 15.21 -4.78 -0.02
CA GLN A 54 16.44 -5.02 0.72
C GLN A 54 17.13 -6.31 0.28
N TRP A 55 16.40 -7.40 0.09
CA TRP A 55 16.95 -8.66 -0.41
C TRP A 55 17.61 -8.54 -1.79
N ARG A 56 17.00 -7.77 -2.70
CA ARG A 56 17.62 -7.49 -4.01
C ARG A 56 18.93 -6.72 -3.83
N GLN A 57 18.95 -5.71 -2.95
CA GLN A 57 20.17 -4.95 -2.68
C GLN A 57 21.30 -5.79 -2.07
N TYR A 58 20.99 -6.78 -1.23
CA TYR A 58 21.99 -7.73 -0.73
C TYR A 58 22.59 -8.58 -1.86
N ARG A 59 21.75 -9.12 -2.74
CA ARG A 59 22.19 -9.98 -3.86
C ARG A 59 23.02 -9.27 -4.92
N ASP A 60 22.80 -7.97 -5.14
CA ASP A 60 23.55 -7.18 -6.13
C ASP A 60 24.86 -6.59 -5.55
N ALA A 61 25.09 -6.74 -4.23
CA ALA A 61 26.30 -6.28 -3.54
C ALA A 61 27.37 -7.38 -3.35
N GLU A 62 27.09 -8.61 -3.78
CA GLU A 62 28.02 -9.74 -3.92
C GLU A 62 28.52 -9.85 -5.36
#